data_AF-A0A661JXP6-F1
#
_entry.id   AF-A0A661JXP6-F1
#
_cell.length_a   1.000
_cell.length_b   1.000
_cell.length_c   1.000
_cell.angle_alpha   90.00
_cell.angle_beta   90.00
_cell.angle_gamma   90.00
#
_symmetry.space_group_name_H-M   'P 1'
#
loop_
_entity.id
_entity.type
_entity.pdbx_description
1 polymer ?
#
loop_
_entity_poly.entity_id
_entity_poly.type
_entity_poly.pdbx_seq_one_letter_code
_entity_poly.pdbx_strand_id
1 'polypeptide(L)'
;MAENEQEESGSEEIAGWVVTFSDLMTLLLTFFVLLLSMSSLDRQSISRIFSMLPGKSGLMNHQAWYGSKELPDEEWNYNRLSELMTRVSELQRKKESEIKPGDIKIIEKSKGMVLIIANKILFEKGKATLTPKSRELLDVIGDFLDQCNNKISIEGHSDNTPIKTAQFPSNWELSGARALSVLEYFTRVRAM
;
A
#
# COMPACT_ATOMS: atom_id res chain seq x y z
N MET A 1 -15.88 76.69 46.51
CA MET A 1 -15.35 75.31 46.43
C MET A 1 -16.42 74.48 45.76
N ALA A 2 -16.26 74.24 44.47
CA ALA A 2 -17.05 73.29 43.72
C ALA A 2 -16.01 72.50 42.92
N GLU A 3 -15.74 71.28 43.39
CA GLU A 3 -15.04 70.26 42.60
C GLU A 3 -15.93 69.93 41.41
N ASN A 4 -15.35 69.98 40.20
CA ASN A 4 -15.90 69.25 39.08
C ASN A 4 -14.76 68.37 38.58
N GLU A 5 -14.92 67.09 38.85
CA GLU A 5 -14.00 66.01 38.58
C GLU A 5 -13.71 65.95 37.08
N GLN A 6 -12.42 65.93 36.73
CA GLN A 6 -11.97 65.43 35.45
C GLN A 6 -12.00 63.91 35.54
N GLU A 7 -13.11 63.29 35.12
CA GLU A 7 -13.10 61.87 34.78
C GLU A 7 -12.52 61.70 33.37
N GLU A 8 -11.37 61.05 33.32
CA GLU A 8 -10.80 60.45 32.11
C GLU A 8 -11.81 59.47 31.50
N SER A 9 -12.47 59.86 30.42
CA SER A 9 -13.17 58.92 29.53
C SER A 9 -12.50 58.90 28.16
N GLY A 10 -11.23 58.49 28.15
CA GLY A 10 -10.54 58.06 26.94
C GLY A 10 -10.94 56.63 26.58
N SER A 11 -12.23 56.37 26.37
CA SER A 11 -12.65 55.14 25.68
C SER A 11 -12.26 55.32 24.21
N GLU A 12 -11.03 54.93 23.86
CA GLU A 12 -10.63 54.77 22.46
C GLU A 12 -11.70 53.92 21.78
N GLU A 13 -12.48 54.52 20.90
CA GLU A 13 -13.42 53.82 20.03
C GLU A 13 -12.61 52.81 19.22
N ILE A 14 -12.55 51.57 19.69
CA ILE A 14 -11.91 50.47 18.96
C ILE A 14 -12.64 50.37 17.64
N ALA A 15 -11.98 50.85 16.58
CA ALA A 15 -12.58 50.98 15.28
C ALA A 15 -13.13 49.61 14.86
N GLY A 16 -14.41 49.55 14.45
CA GLY A 16 -15.12 48.28 14.24
C GLY A 16 -14.46 47.31 13.24
N TRP A 17 -13.54 47.79 12.40
CA TRP A 17 -12.71 46.95 11.53
C TRP A 17 -11.68 46.11 12.31
N VAL A 18 -11.22 46.59 13.47
CA VAL A 18 -10.33 45.84 14.36
C VAL A 18 -11.05 44.62 14.92
N VAL A 19 -12.35 44.74 15.21
CA VAL A 19 -13.17 43.63 15.72
C VAL A 19 -13.30 42.51 14.67
N THR A 20 -13.56 42.84 13.40
CA THR A 20 -13.65 41.85 12.33
C THR A 20 -12.29 41.26 11.97
N PHE A 21 -11.22 42.05 12.06
CA PHE A 21 -9.84 41.58 11.91
C PHE A 21 -9.45 40.61 13.02
N SER A 22 -9.77 40.92 14.27
CA SER A 22 -9.52 40.06 15.43
C SER A 22 -10.30 38.74 15.35
N ASP A 23 -11.53 38.75 14.84
CA ASP A 23 -12.32 37.54 14.59
C ASP A 23 -11.66 36.66 13.51
N LEU A 24 -11.25 37.25 12.38
CA LEU A 24 -10.56 36.52 11.31
C LEU A 24 -9.22 35.93 11.76
N MET A 25 -8.44 36.66 12.56
CA MET A 25 -7.18 36.16 13.14
C MET A 25 -7.42 35.00 14.12
N THR A 26 -8.50 35.04 14.90
CA THR A 26 -8.86 33.97 15.84
C THR A 26 -9.38 32.73 15.10
N LEU A 27 -10.17 32.91 14.03
CA LEU A 27 -10.58 31.81 13.14
C LEU A 27 -9.38 31.16 12.45
N LEU A 28 -8.42 31.97 12.00
CA LEU A 28 -7.19 31.46 11.39
C LEU A 28 -6.33 30.69 12.40
N LEU A 29 -6.17 31.22 13.62
CA LEU A 29 -5.43 30.56 14.70
C LEU A 29 -6.09 29.23 15.09
N THR A 30 -7.40 29.22 15.32
CA THR A 30 -8.13 27.99 15.66
C THR A 30 -8.07 26.97 14.52
N PHE A 31 -8.15 27.41 13.27
CA PHE A 31 -7.95 26.54 12.10
C PHE A 31 -6.56 25.92 12.05
N PHE A 32 -5.49 26.70 12.28
CA PHE A 32 -4.12 26.16 12.32
C PHE A 32 -3.88 25.22 13.50
N VAL A 33 -4.47 25.48 14.67
CA VAL A 33 -4.42 24.57 15.82
C VAL A 33 -5.11 23.25 15.49
N LEU A 34 -6.25 23.27 14.80
CA LEU A 34 -6.93 22.06 14.33
C LEU A 34 -6.11 21.29 13.29
N LEU A 35 -5.48 21.99 12.34
CA LEU A 35 -4.59 21.35 11.36
C LEU A 35 -3.37 20.72 12.04
N LEU A 36 -2.77 21.42 13.00
CA LEU A 36 -1.64 20.91 13.79
C LEU A 36 -2.05 19.67 14.60
N SER A 37 -3.27 19.65 15.14
CA SER A 37 -3.82 18.48 15.85
C SER A 37 -4.03 17.27 14.93
N MET A 38 -4.29 17.45 13.63
CA MET A 38 -4.43 16.34 12.68
C MET A 38 -3.11 15.95 11.99
N SER A 39 -2.07 16.79 12.06
CA SER A 39 -0.81 16.60 11.33
C SER A 39 0.03 15.41 11.83
N SER A 40 -0.26 14.88 13.01
CA SER A 40 0.40 13.69 13.55
C SER A 40 -0.56 12.82 14.34
N LEU A 41 -1.67 12.44 13.70
CA LEU A 41 -2.43 11.29 14.18
C LEU A 41 -1.61 10.01 13.93
N ASP A 42 -0.97 9.54 14.99
CA ASP A 42 -0.29 8.24 15.02
C ASP A 42 -1.26 7.12 14.60
N ARG A 43 -0.87 6.36 13.57
CA ARG A 43 -1.67 5.26 13.00
C ARG A 43 -2.06 4.22 14.05
N GLN A 44 -1.25 4.04 15.09
CA GLN A 44 -1.51 3.09 16.18
C GLN A 44 -2.48 3.61 17.24
N SER A 45 -2.68 4.93 17.33
CA SER A 45 -3.59 5.54 18.28
C SER A 45 -5.04 5.48 17.77
N ILE A 46 -5.26 5.66 16.46
CA ILE A 46 -6.57 5.48 15.81
C ILE A 46 -7.06 4.04 15.93
N SER A 47 -6.18 3.05 15.74
CA SER A 47 -6.55 1.64 15.87
C SER A 47 -6.94 1.25 17.30
N ARG A 48 -6.29 1.84 18.31
CA ARG A 48 -6.63 1.65 19.73
C ARG A 48 -7.97 2.30 20.12
N ILE A 49 -8.28 3.48 19.60
CA ILE A 49 -9.58 4.13 19.86
C ILE A 49 -10.73 3.33 19.21
N PHE A 50 -10.50 2.80 18.01
CA PHE A 50 -11.49 2.00 17.29
C PHE A 50 -11.75 0.64 17.97
N SER A 51 -10.75 0.05 18.63
CA SER A 51 -10.91 -1.19 19.39
C SER A 51 -11.53 -1.01 20.78
N MET A 52 -11.55 0.23 21.31
CA MET A 52 -12.12 0.55 22.62
C MET A 52 -13.60 0.95 22.58
N LEU A 53 -14.22 1.12 21.41
CA LEU A 53 -15.65 1.45 21.29
C LEU A 53 -16.52 0.20 21.54
N PRO A 54 -17.16 0.06 22.71
CA PRO A 54 -17.96 -1.11 23.04
C PRO A 54 -19.41 -0.83 22.61
N GLY A 55 -19.79 -1.34 21.44
CA GLY A 55 -21.19 -1.65 21.12
C GLY A 55 -22.14 -0.48 20.82
N LYS A 56 -22.30 -0.15 19.53
CA LYS A 56 -23.59 0.00 18.82
C LYS A 56 -23.39 0.65 17.45
N SER A 57 -23.10 -0.20 16.46
CA SER A 57 -23.72 -0.10 15.13
C SER A 57 -23.58 -1.46 14.46
N GLY A 58 -24.29 -2.44 15.03
CA GLY A 58 -24.58 -3.68 14.34
C GLY A 58 -25.61 -3.40 13.25
N LEU A 59 -25.16 -3.31 12.00
CA LEU A 59 -25.93 -3.56 10.76
C LEU A 59 -25.05 -3.43 9.50
N MET A 60 -23.78 -3.82 9.56
CA MET A 60 -23.04 -4.14 8.35
C MET A 60 -22.29 -5.43 8.56
N ASN A 61 -23.03 -6.49 8.27
CA ASN A 61 -22.54 -7.84 8.16
C ASN A 61 -21.57 -7.91 6.97
N HIS A 62 -20.28 -7.65 7.20
CA HIS A 62 -19.21 -8.20 6.36
C HIS A 62 -18.60 -9.43 7.05
N GLN A 63 -19.44 -10.26 7.67
CA GLN A 63 -19.17 -11.68 7.86
C GLN A 63 -19.96 -12.45 6.80
N ALA A 64 -19.55 -12.23 5.54
CA ALA A 64 -19.85 -13.15 4.44
C ALA A 64 -18.77 -13.11 3.36
N TRP A 65 -17.51 -12.77 3.69
CA TRP A 65 -16.35 -13.25 2.94
C TRP A 65 -15.03 -13.03 3.71
N TYR A 66 -14.23 -14.10 3.81
CA TYR A 66 -12.95 -14.24 4.50
C TYR A 66 -12.95 -14.14 6.04
N GLY A 67 -12.89 -15.32 6.68
CA GLY A 67 -12.65 -15.49 8.10
C GLY A 67 -11.41 -14.74 8.59
N SER A 68 -11.63 -13.84 9.54
CA SER A 68 -10.60 -13.19 10.35
C SER A 68 -10.00 -14.21 11.31
N LYS A 69 -9.06 -15.00 10.81
CA LYS A 69 -7.93 -15.41 11.65
C LYS A 69 -7.09 -14.16 11.80
N GLU A 70 -7.01 -13.61 13.01
CA GLU A 70 -5.98 -12.63 13.35
C GLU A 70 -4.66 -13.19 12.81
N LEU A 71 -4.10 -12.51 11.81
CA LEU A 71 -2.79 -12.87 11.29
C LEU A 71 -1.85 -12.72 12.48
N PRO A 72 -1.09 -13.77 12.86
CA PRO A 72 -0.04 -13.58 13.84
C PRO A 72 0.83 -12.42 13.33
N ASP A 73 1.26 -11.52 14.20
CA ASP A 73 2.44 -10.70 13.93
C ASP A 73 3.62 -11.69 13.80
N GLU A 74 3.70 -12.38 12.67
CA GLU A 74 4.84 -13.19 12.28
C GLU A 74 5.94 -12.18 12.03
N GLU A 75 6.80 -12.04 13.05
CA GLU A 75 8.07 -11.34 12.97
C GLU A 75 8.76 -11.79 11.69
N TRP A 76 8.74 -10.90 10.69
CA TRP A 76 9.19 -11.24 9.36
C TRP A 76 10.66 -11.65 9.46
N ASN A 77 10.97 -12.88 9.04
CA ASN A 77 12.30 -13.40 9.20
C ASN A 77 13.23 -12.75 8.16
N TYR A 78 13.86 -11.65 8.56
CA TYR A 78 14.82 -10.89 7.74
C TYR A 78 15.91 -11.78 7.12
N ASN A 79 16.29 -12.88 7.77
CA ASN A 79 17.26 -13.82 7.20
C ASN A 79 16.72 -14.48 5.92
N ARG A 80 15.43 -14.85 5.88
CA ARG A 80 14.82 -15.46 4.69
C ARG A 80 14.70 -14.47 3.53
N LEU A 81 14.33 -13.23 3.82
CA LEU A 81 14.33 -12.17 2.80
C LEU A 81 15.74 -11.94 2.26
N SER A 82 16.74 -11.94 3.12
CA SER A 82 18.14 -11.80 2.69
C SER A 82 18.54 -12.96 1.77
N GLU A 83 18.12 -14.19 2.08
CA GLU A 83 18.37 -15.36 1.25
C GLU A 83 17.69 -15.25 -0.13
N LEU A 84 16.42 -14.86 -0.17
CA LEU A 84 15.71 -14.63 -1.44
C LEU A 84 16.44 -13.57 -2.29
N MET A 85 16.83 -12.46 -1.66
CA MET A 85 17.57 -11.39 -2.35
C MET A 85 18.92 -11.87 -2.88
N THR A 86 19.63 -12.73 -2.15
CA THR A 86 20.86 -13.37 -2.61
C THR A 86 20.60 -14.27 -3.81
N ARG A 87 19.63 -15.19 -3.73
CA ARG A 87 19.31 -16.11 -4.84
C ARG A 87 18.86 -15.37 -6.10
N VAL A 88 18.04 -14.32 -5.95
CA VAL A 88 17.61 -13.46 -7.07
C VAL A 88 18.82 -12.73 -7.68
N SER A 89 19.74 -12.25 -6.85
CA SER A 89 20.96 -11.57 -7.30
C SER A 89 21.91 -12.53 -8.05
N GLU A 90 21.96 -13.81 -7.66
CA GLU A 90 22.70 -14.84 -8.38
C GLU A 90 22.12 -15.11 -9.77
N LEU A 91 20.78 -15.15 -9.89
CA LEU A 91 20.11 -15.23 -11.19
C LEU A 91 20.41 -14.02 -12.07
N GLN A 92 20.52 -12.82 -11.50
CA GLN A 92 20.91 -11.60 -12.23
C GLN A 92 22.37 -11.65 -12.73
N ARG A 93 23.26 -12.30 -11.97
CA ARG A 93 24.71 -12.36 -12.29
C ARG A 93 25.04 -13.41 -13.36
N LYS A 94 24.16 -14.38 -13.63
CA LYS A 94 24.38 -15.35 -14.72
C LYS A 94 24.53 -14.62 -16.06
N LYS A 95 25.55 -14.98 -16.83
CA LYS A 95 25.95 -14.29 -18.07
C LYS A 95 24.88 -14.31 -19.18
N GLU A 96 23.93 -15.24 -19.10
CA GLU A 96 22.76 -15.38 -20.01
C GLU A 96 21.48 -14.72 -19.49
N SER A 97 21.55 -14.07 -18.33
CA SER A 97 20.39 -13.46 -17.68
C SER A 97 20.02 -12.14 -18.35
N GLU A 98 18.76 -12.05 -18.78
CA GLU A 98 18.16 -10.79 -19.25
C GLU A 98 17.57 -9.97 -18.10
N ILE A 99 17.69 -10.45 -16.86
CA ILE A 99 17.15 -9.83 -15.65
C ILE A 99 18.07 -8.68 -15.26
N LYS A 100 17.60 -7.44 -15.45
CA LYS A 100 18.36 -6.24 -15.08
C LYS A 100 18.05 -5.84 -13.63
N PRO A 101 18.95 -5.07 -12.97
CA PRO A 101 18.64 -4.41 -11.71
C PRO A 101 17.34 -3.62 -11.82
N GLY A 102 16.41 -3.85 -10.89
CA GLY A 102 15.09 -3.21 -10.86
C GLY A 102 13.97 -3.95 -11.60
N ASP A 103 14.28 -5.01 -12.34
CA ASP A 103 13.24 -5.85 -12.96
C ASP A 103 12.55 -6.76 -11.93
N ILE A 104 13.17 -7.00 -10.78
CA ILE A 104 12.58 -7.65 -9.62
C ILE A 104 12.73 -6.70 -8.44
N LYS A 105 11.65 -6.45 -7.71
CA LYS A 105 11.64 -5.60 -6.51
C LYS A 105 10.87 -6.30 -5.41
N ILE A 106 11.36 -6.14 -4.18
CA ILE A 106 10.67 -6.60 -2.99
C ILE A 106 10.35 -5.38 -2.14
N ILE A 107 9.09 -5.22 -1.78
CA ILE A 107 8.58 -4.10 -1.00
C ILE A 107 7.88 -4.64 0.24
N GLU A 108 8.29 -4.18 1.41
CA GLU A 108 7.58 -4.42 2.65
C GLU A 108 6.40 -3.45 2.78
N LYS A 109 5.21 -3.98 3.08
CA LYS A 109 4.00 -3.21 3.37
C LYS A 109 3.46 -3.62 4.73
N SER A 110 2.58 -2.79 5.29
CA SER A 110 1.94 -3.04 6.59
C SER A 110 1.11 -4.34 6.69
N LYS A 111 0.78 -4.96 5.55
CA LYS A 111 0.01 -6.22 5.46
C LYS A 111 0.85 -7.40 4.96
N GLY A 112 2.17 -7.23 4.80
CA GLY A 112 3.08 -8.26 4.31
C GLY A 112 3.98 -7.78 3.18
N MET A 113 4.58 -8.74 2.48
CA MET A 113 5.55 -8.50 1.41
C MET A 113 4.92 -8.49 0.03
N VAL A 114 5.40 -7.58 -0.83
CA VAL A 114 5.03 -7.53 -2.24
C VAL A 114 6.27 -7.76 -3.10
N LEU A 115 6.27 -8.88 -3.83
CA LEU A 115 7.24 -9.17 -4.88
C LEU A 115 6.71 -8.65 -6.22
N ILE A 116 7.43 -7.72 -6.83
CA ILE A 116 7.08 -7.13 -8.12
C ILE A 116 8.09 -7.63 -9.15
N ILE A 117 7.59 -8.26 -10.21
CA ILE A 117 8.38 -8.80 -11.31
C ILE A 117 7.97 -8.12 -12.61
N ALA A 118 8.94 -7.61 -13.36
CA ALA A 118 8.68 -6.98 -14.64
C ALA A 118 8.16 -8.00 -15.65
N ASN A 119 7.06 -7.64 -16.33
CA ASN A 119 6.36 -8.52 -17.26
C ASN A 119 7.26 -9.12 -18.37
N LYS A 120 8.23 -8.35 -18.85
CA LYS A 120 9.17 -8.76 -19.91
C LYS A 120 10.04 -9.97 -19.53
N ILE A 121 10.24 -10.23 -18.23
CA ILE A 121 10.99 -11.39 -17.77
C ILE A 121 10.13 -12.65 -17.87
N LEU A 122 8.84 -12.51 -17.54
CA LEU A 122 7.92 -13.63 -17.42
C LEU A 122 7.30 -14.03 -18.76
N PHE A 123 7.00 -13.04 -19.59
CA PHE A 123 6.20 -13.22 -20.80
C PHE A 123 6.77 -12.45 -21.98
N GLU A 124 6.60 -13.02 -23.16
CA GLU A 124 6.74 -12.27 -24.41
C GLU A 124 5.61 -11.24 -24.56
N LYS A 125 5.84 -10.23 -25.42
CA LYS A 125 4.87 -9.16 -25.68
C LYS A 125 3.55 -9.75 -26.19
N GLY A 126 2.45 -9.38 -25.53
CA GLY A 126 1.09 -9.81 -25.89
C GLY A 126 0.75 -11.28 -25.60
N LYS A 127 1.67 -12.04 -24.98
CA LYS A 127 1.43 -13.43 -24.59
C LYS A 127 1.20 -13.56 -23.08
N ALA A 128 0.48 -14.61 -22.70
CA ALA A 128 0.29 -15.03 -21.31
C ALA A 128 1.05 -16.33 -20.99
N THR A 129 1.70 -16.97 -21.96
CA THR A 129 2.48 -18.19 -21.73
C THR A 129 3.85 -17.85 -21.15
N LEU A 130 4.20 -18.52 -20.05
CA LEU A 130 5.50 -18.38 -19.38
C LEU A 130 6.63 -18.89 -20.27
N THR A 131 7.70 -18.09 -20.38
CA THR A 131 8.91 -18.48 -21.11
C THR A 131 9.71 -19.54 -20.32
N PRO A 132 10.56 -20.38 -20.95
CA PRO A 132 11.40 -21.33 -20.22
C PRO A 132 12.30 -20.65 -19.18
N LYS A 133 12.90 -19.50 -19.52
CA LYS A 133 13.71 -18.71 -18.59
C LYS A 133 12.92 -18.20 -17.39
N SER A 134 11.65 -17.81 -17.60
CA SER A 134 10.80 -17.35 -16.50
C SER A 134 10.51 -18.44 -15.47
N ARG A 135 10.50 -19.72 -15.89
CA ARG A 135 10.28 -20.85 -15.00
C ARG A 135 11.41 -21.01 -14.00
N GLU A 136 12.68 -20.86 -14.44
CA GLU A 136 13.84 -20.89 -13.53
C GLU A 136 13.74 -19.82 -12.42
N LEU A 137 13.27 -18.61 -12.77
CA LEU A 137 13.03 -17.56 -11.77
C LEU A 137 11.89 -17.93 -10.83
N LEU A 138 10.79 -18.44 -11.37
CA LEU A 138 9.64 -18.85 -10.58
C LEU A 138 9.97 -20.05 -9.67
N ASP A 139 10.88 -20.93 -10.05
CA ASP A 139 11.36 -22.02 -9.19
C ASP A 139 12.09 -21.49 -7.96
N VAL A 140 12.99 -20.52 -8.14
CA VAL A 140 13.69 -19.86 -7.02
C VAL A 140 12.72 -19.15 -6.09
N ILE A 141 11.70 -18.50 -6.64
CA ILE A 141 10.64 -17.86 -5.86
C ILE A 141 9.79 -18.93 -5.14
N GLY A 142 9.47 -20.01 -5.83
CA GLY A 142 8.70 -21.13 -5.29
C GLY A 142 9.41 -21.75 -4.09
N ASP A 143 10.72 -22.00 -4.17
CA ASP A 143 11.49 -22.60 -3.07
C ASP A 143 11.43 -21.73 -1.81
N PHE A 144 11.36 -20.42 -2.00
CA PHE A 144 11.17 -19.46 -0.91
C PHE A 144 9.74 -19.49 -0.38
N LEU A 145 8.75 -19.53 -1.27
CA LEU A 145 7.34 -19.55 -0.91
C LEU A 145 6.93 -20.84 -0.17
N ASP A 146 7.52 -22.00 -0.47
CA ASP A 146 7.27 -23.27 0.25
C ASP A 146 7.60 -23.18 1.74
N GLN A 147 8.54 -22.29 2.09
CA GLN A 147 8.98 -22.08 3.48
C GLN A 147 8.11 -21.05 4.21
N CYS A 148 7.17 -20.41 3.50
CA CYS A 148 6.27 -19.40 4.04
C CYS A 148 4.88 -20.01 4.23
N ASN A 149 4.36 -19.94 5.47
CA ASN A 149 3.02 -20.43 5.77
C ASN A 149 1.92 -19.37 5.51
N ASN A 150 2.25 -18.35 4.72
CA ASN A 150 1.45 -17.16 4.49
C ASN A 150 0.53 -17.33 3.28
N LYS A 151 -0.59 -16.60 3.28
CA LYS A 151 -1.47 -16.54 2.10
C LYS A 151 -0.74 -15.84 0.95
N ILE A 152 -0.65 -16.53 -0.19
CA ILE A 152 -0.03 -16.00 -1.41
C ILE A 152 -1.12 -15.41 -2.31
N SER A 153 -0.97 -14.15 -2.71
CA SER A 153 -1.82 -13.50 -3.71
C SER A 153 -0.99 -13.25 -4.97
N ILE A 154 -1.52 -13.64 -6.13
CA ILE A 154 -0.88 -13.44 -7.43
C ILE A 154 -1.73 -12.44 -8.21
N GLU A 155 -1.13 -11.29 -8.52
CA GLU A 155 -1.80 -10.19 -9.22
C GLU A 155 -1.10 -9.91 -10.56
N GLY A 156 -1.88 -9.90 -11.64
CA GLY A 156 -1.40 -9.57 -12.97
C GLY A 156 -1.63 -8.09 -13.27
N HIS A 157 -0.61 -7.39 -13.75
CA HIS A 157 -0.73 -6.03 -14.26
C HIS A 157 -0.43 -5.98 -15.76
N SER A 158 -1.22 -5.20 -16.49
CA SER A 158 -0.97 -4.81 -17.86
C SER A 158 -0.50 -3.35 -17.91
N ASP A 159 0.25 -2.99 -18.95
CA ASP A 159 0.55 -1.59 -19.24
C ASP A 159 -0.71 -0.87 -19.76
N ASN A 160 -0.68 0.47 -19.77
CA ASN A 160 -1.74 1.33 -20.29
C ASN A 160 -1.80 1.33 -21.82
N THR A 161 -0.82 0.73 -22.50
CA THR A 161 -0.88 0.52 -23.95
C THR A 161 -2.05 -0.44 -24.27
N PRO A 162 -3.10 0.00 -25.00
CA PRO A 162 -4.23 -0.86 -25.31
C PRO A 162 -3.80 -2.04 -26.19
N ILE A 163 -4.27 -3.24 -25.85
CA ILE A 163 -4.17 -4.40 -26.71
C ILE A 163 -5.57 -4.75 -27.23
N LYS A 164 -5.60 -5.31 -28.45
CA LYS A 164 -6.82 -5.91 -29.01
C LYS A 164 -6.41 -7.03 -29.95
N THR A 165 -6.29 -8.23 -29.42
CA THR A 165 -6.01 -9.44 -30.22
C THR A 165 -7.21 -10.37 -30.17
N ALA A 166 -7.27 -11.34 -31.07
CA ALA A 166 -8.33 -12.35 -31.05
C ALA A 166 -8.34 -13.16 -29.73
N GLN A 167 -7.16 -13.36 -29.14
CA GLN A 167 -6.99 -14.10 -27.89
C GLN A 167 -7.22 -13.22 -26.65
N PHE A 168 -6.84 -11.94 -26.70
CA PHE A 168 -6.96 -10.99 -25.58
C PHE A 168 -7.65 -9.71 -26.07
N PRO A 169 -8.99 -9.64 -25.95
CA PRO A 169 -9.77 -8.50 -26.40
C PRO A 169 -9.45 -7.19 -25.68
N SER A 170 -9.00 -7.27 -24.41
CA SER A 170 -8.53 -6.14 -23.63
C SER A 170 -7.37 -6.51 -22.70
N ASN A 171 -6.82 -5.47 -22.06
CA ASN A 171 -5.76 -5.58 -21.08
C ASN A 171 -6.16 -6.37 -19.82
N TRP A 172 -7.46 -6.38 -19.48
CA TRP A 172 -8.00 -7.15 -18.35
C TRP A 172 -7.90 -8.66 -18.59
N GLU A 173 -8.23 -9.14 -19.79
CA GLU A 173 -8.11 -10.57 -20.09
C GLU A 173 -6.64 -11.01 -20.12
N LEU A 174 -5.74 -10.17 -20.64
CA LEU A 174 -4.31 -10.49 -20.64
C LEU A 174 -3.73 -10.52 -19.23
N SER A 175 -4.09 -9.57 -18.36
CA SER A 175 -3.58 -9.54 -16.99
C SER A 175 -4.10 -10.73 -16.18
N GLY A 176 -5.39 -11.05 -16.30
CA GLY A 176 -6.00 -12.24 -15.68
C GLY A 176 -5.37 -13.54 -16.17
N ALA A 177 -5.17 -13.69 -17.49
CA ALA A 177 -4.54 -14.86 -18.06
C ALA A 177 -3.08 -15.05 -17.60
N ARG A 178 -2.33 -13.96 -17.43
CA ARG A 178 -0.95 -13.99 -16.90
C ARG A 178 -0.91 -14.40 -15.44
N ALA A 179 -1.77 -13.81 -14.60
CA ALA A 179 -1.88 -14.19 -13.20
C ALA A 179 -2.23 -15.68 -13.07
N LEU A 180 -3.20 -16.15 -13.87
CA LEU A 180 -3.59 -17.55 -13.92
C LEU A 180 -2.43 -18.46 -14.36
N SER A 181 -1.64 -18.05 -15.36
CA SER A 181 -0.49 -18.85 -15.83
C SER A 181 0.58 -19.03 -14.76
N VAL A 182 0.83 -18.00 -13.94
CA VAL A 182 1.75 -18.09 -12.79
C VAL A 182 1.15 -18.97 -11.69
N LEU A 183 -0.15 -18.82 -11.40
CA LEU A 183 -0.84 -19.68 -10.43
C LEU A 183 -0.80 -21.16 -10.84
N GLU A 184 -1.09 -21.46 -12.11
CA GLU A 184 -1.03 -22.82 -12.65
C GLU A 184 0.38 -23.39 -12.61
N TYR A 185 1.40 -22.54 -12.84
CA TYR A 185 2.79 -22.96 -12.72
C TYR A 185 3.10 -23.48 -11.31
N PHE A 186 2.77 -22.68 -10.28
CA PHE A 186 3.02 -23.05 -8.88
C PHE A 186 2.20 -24.26 -8.42
N THR A 187 0.92 -24.32 -8.80
CA THR A 187 0.00 -25.35 -8.31
C THR A 187 0.05 -26.68 -9.06
N ARG A 188 0.41 -26.68 -10.35
CA ARG A 188 0.35 -27.89 -11.20
C ARG A 188 1.68 -28.34 -11.76
N VAL A 189 2.54 -27.40 -12.18
CA VAL A 189 3.79 -27.74 -12.88
C VAL A 189 4.90 -28.01 -11.89
N ARG A 190 5.15 -27.07 -10.99
CA ARG A 190 6.10 -27.23 -9.88
C ARG A 190 5.52 -28.10 -8.76
N ALA A 191 4.20 -27.98 -8.55
CA ALA A 191 3.43 -28.63 -7.49
C ALA A 191 3.94 -28.28 -6.09
N MET A 192 3.49 -27.14 -5.59
CA MET A 192 3.63 -26.70 -4.19
C MET A 192 2.59 -27.35 -3.28
#